data_AF-A0A9E3J7U0-F1
#
_entry.id   AF-A0A9E3J7U0-F1
#
_cell.length_a   1.000
_cell.length_b   1.000
_cell.length_c   1.000
_cell.angle_alpha   90.00
_cell.angle_beta   90.00
_cell.angle_gamma   90.00
#
_symmetry.space_group_name_H-M   'P 1'
#
loop_
_entity.id
_entity.type
_entity.pdbx_description
1 polymer ?
#
loop_
_entity_poly.entity_id
_entity_poly.type
_entity_poly.pdbx_seq_one_letter_code
_entity_poly.pdbx_strand_id
1 'polypeptide(L)' 'QLTVRAARVAGASWSQIGAALGTSKQAAWEAHTRWIDAQREAYGKPGQMGFDEADVAEARAVAGEPEDR' A
#
# COMPACT_ATOMS: atom_id res chain seq x y z
N GLN A 1 -0.84 -2.04 -7.37
CA GLN A 1 -0.76 -1.32 -6.09
C GLN A 1 -2.01 -0.50 -5.80
N LEU A 2 -2.56 0.25 -6.77
CA LEU A 2 -3.89 0.86 -6.63
C LEU A 2 -4.99 -0.16 -6.29
N THR A 3 -4.96 -1.36 -6.90
CA THR A 3 -5.85 -2.48 -6.56
C THR A 3 -5.71 -2.94 -5.10
N VAL A 4 -4.49 -2.94 -4.56
CA VAL A 4 -4.22 -3.30 -3.15
C VAL A 4 -4.78 -2.23 -2.21
N ARG A 5 -4.57 -0.94 -2.52
CA ARG A 5 -5.17 0.18 -1.78
C ARG A 5 -6.70 0.10 -1.79
N ALA A 6 -7.31 -0.14 -2.96
CA ALA A 6 -8.77 -0.31 -3.07
C ALA A 6 -9.28 -1.50 -2.24
N ALA A 7 -8.56 -2.64 -2.25
CA ALA A 7 -8.90 -3.79 -1.43
C ALA A 7 -8.80 -3.47 0.08
N ARG A 8 -7.76 -2.74 0.51
CA ARG A 8 -7.61 -2.29 1.91
C ARG A 8 -8.72 -1.33 2.34
N VAL A 9 -9.08 -0.36 1.50
CA VAL A 9 -10.23 0.54 1.75
C VAL A 9 -11.54 -0.25 1.85
N ALA A 10 -11.69 -1.32 1.07
CA ALA A 10 -12.85 -2.22 1.16
C ALA A 10 -12.81 -3.19 2.36
N GLY A 11 -11.78 -3.12 3.21
CA GLY A 11 -11.65 -3.95 4.41
C GLY A 11 -11.00 -5.32 4.20
N ALA A 12 -10.42 -5.60 3.03
CA ALA A 12 -9.73 -6.88 2.81
C ALA A 12 -8.47 -6.98 3.69
N SER A 13 -8.28 -8.11 4.37
CA SER A 13 -7.07 -8.36 5.18
C SER A 13 -5.84 -8.67 4.32
N TRP A 14 -4.64 -8.50 4.88
CA TRP A 14 -3.41 -8.86 4.19
C TRP A 14 -3.30 -10.34 3.86
N SER A 15 -3.96 -11.21 4.64
CA SER A 15 -4.08 -12.63 4.31
C SER A 15 -4.92 -12.87 3.06
N GLN A 16 -6.04 -12.17 2.90
CA GLN A 16 -6.89 -12.26 1.70
C GLN A 16 -6.18 -11.70 0.46
N ILE A 17 -5.51 -10.56 0.62
CA ILE A 17 -4.73 -9.92 -0.45
C ILE A 17 -3.56 -10.81 -0.86
N GLY A 18 -2.81 -11.36 0.11
CA GLY A 18 -1.71 -12.28 -0.15
C GLY A 18 -2.17 -13.52 -0.91
N ALA A 19 -3.27 -14.15 -0.46
CA ALA A 19 -3.86 -15.32 -1.14
C ALA A 19 -4.26 -15.00 -2.59
N ALA A 20 -4.92 -13.87 -2.83
CA ALA A 20 -5.32 -13.44 -4.18
C ALA A 20 -4.11 -13.16 -5.10
N LEU A 21 -2.97 -12.75 -4.53
CA LEU A 21 -1.73 -12.47 -5.25
C LEU A 21 -0.79 -13.69 -5.34
N GLY A 22 -1.15 -14.82 -4.74
CA GLY A 22 -0.28 -16.01 -4.68
C GLY A 22 0.99 -15.79 -3.85
N THR A 23 0.93 -14.95 -2.82
CA THR A 23 2.06 -14.62 -1.94
C THR A 23 1.67 -14.64 -0.47
N SER A 24 2.65 -14.48 0.43
CA SER A 24 2.36 -14.39 1.87
C SER A 24 1.77 -13.02 2.22
N LYS A 25 1.00 -12.97 3.33
CA LYS A 25 0.48 -11.69 3.87
C LYS A 25 1.60 -10.66 4.09
N GLN A 26 2.75 -11.12 4.60
CA GLN A 26 3.91 -10.30 4.89
C GLN A 26 4.51 -9.73 3.61
N ALA A 27 4.69 -10.56 2.58
CA ALA A 27 5.23 -10.12 1.30
C ALA A 27 4.30 -9.13 0.59
N ALA A 28 2.97 -9.32 0.68
CA ALA A 28 2.00 -8.38 0.15
C ALA A 28 2.07 -7.02 0.86
N TRP A 29 2.13 -7.01 2.19
CA TRP A 29 2.27 -5.79 3.00
C TRP A 29 3.58 -5.05 2.68
N GLU A 30 4.72 -5.73 2.69
CA GLU A 30 6.02 -5.11 2.39
C GLU A 30 6.08 -4.53 0.98
N ALA A 31 5.54 -5.24 0.00
CA ALA A 31 5.48 -4.75 -1.38
C ALA A 31 4.62 -3.49 -1.49
N HIS A 32 3.53 -3.40 -0.71
CA HIS A 32 2.70 -2.21 -0.67
C HIS A 32 3.37 -1.04 0.04
N THR A 33 4.00 -1.26 1.19
CA THR A 33 4.74 -0.23 1.94
C THR A 33 5.89 0.35 1.10
N ARG A 34 6.68 -0.51 0.43
CA ARG A 34 7.72 -0.05 -0.52
C ARG A 34 7.15 0.77 -1.67
N TRP A 35 5.95 0.44 -2.15
CA TRP A 35 5.30 1.25 -3.18
C TRP A 35 4.89 2.63 -2.64
N ILE A 36 4.37 2.73 -1.41
CA ILE A 36 4.06 4.02 -0.77
C ILE A 36 5.33 4.87 -0.65
N ASP A 37 6.44 4.28 -0.21
CA ASP A 37 7.72 4.99 -0.11
C ASP A 37 8.21 5.46 -1.48
N ALA A 38 8.05 4.64 -2.52
CA ALA A 38 8.35 5.05 -3.90
C ALA A 38 7.45 6.19 -4.40
N GLN A 39 6.17 6.25 -3.98
CA GLN A 39 5.30 7.39 -4.29
C GLN A 39 5.77 8.67 -3.60
N ARG A 40 6.23 8.57 -2.35
CA ARG A 40 6.85 9.70 -1.63
C ARG A 40 8.09 10.21 -2.36
N GLU A 41 8.97 9.31 -2.78
CA GLU A 41 10.19 9.66 -3.51
C GLU A 41 9.92 10.27 -4.89
N ALA A 42 8.79 9.93 -5.51
CA ALA A 42 8.36 10.48 -6.79
C ALA A 42 7.77 11.89 -6.67
N TYR A 43 7.34 12.30 -5.48
CA TYR A 43 6.68 13.59 -5.27
C TYR A 43 7.59 14.77 -5.66
N GLY A 44 7.03 15.70 -6.44
CA GLY A 44 7.75 16.87 -6.96
C GLY A 44 8.68 16.60 -8.15
N LYS A 45 8.84 15.34 -8.61
CA LYS A 45 9.63 15.03 -9.81
C LYS A 45 8.81 15.33 -11.07
N PRO A 46 9.36 16.07 -12.06
CA PRO A 46 8.66 16.36 -13.30
C PRO A 46 8.19 15.08 -14.01
N GLY A 47 6.93 15.05 -14.42
CA GLY A 47 6.33 13.92 -15.15
C GLY A 47 6.01 12.69 -14.30
N GLN A 48 6.16 12.75 -12.98
CA GLN A 48 5.75 11.67 -12.07
C GLN A 48 4.65 12.16 -11.14
N MET A 49 3.61 11.34 -10.99
CA MET A 49 2.60 11.54 -9.95
C MET A 49 3.08 10.79 -8.71
N GLY A 50 3.46 11.54 -7.67
CA GLY A 50 3.85 11.02 -6.36
C GLY A 50 2.88 11.46 -5.28
N PHE A 51 3.13 11.02 -4.05
CA PHE A 51 2.31 11.34 -2.89
C PHE A 51 3.02 12.38 -2.03
N ASP A 52 2.28 13.44 -1.67
CA ASP A 52 2.74 14.36 -0.64
C ASP A 52 2.74 13.70 0.75
N GLU A 53 3.12 14.44 1.79
CA GLU A 53 3.17 13.87 3.14
C GLU A 53 1.80 13.45 3.68
N ALA A 54 0.72 14.16 3.30
CA ALA A 54 -0.63 13.83 3.72
C ALA A 54 -1.13 12.56 3.01
N ASP A 55 -0.89 12.46 1.71
CA ASP A 55 -1.20 11.27 0.91
C ASP A 55 -0.46 10.02 1.43
N VAL A 56 0.81 10.16 1.82
CA VAL A 56 1.60 9.07 2.42
C VAL A 56 1.01 8.65 3.77
N ALA A 57 0.65 9.61 4.62
CA ALA A 57 0.06 9.32 5.93
C ALA A 57 -1.28 8.58 5.78
N GLU A 58 -2.15 9.03 4.85
CA GLU A 58 -3.40 8.36 4.54
C GLU A 58 -3.16 6.94 4.00
N ALA A 59 -2.24 6.78 3.05
CA ALA A 59 -1.93 5.48 2.47
C ALA A 59 -1.40 4.50 3.51
N ARG A 60 -0.58 4.96 4.47
CA ARG A 60 -0.08 4.15 5.59
C ARG A 60 -1.19 3.78 6.57
N ALA A 61 -2.10 4.70 6.87
CA ALA A 61 -3.27 4.42 7.72
C ALA A 61 -4.18 3.36 7.08
N VAL A 62 -4.41 3.43 5.77
CA VAL A 62 -5.16 2.42 5.02
C VAL A 62 -4.41 1.09 4.96
N ALA A 63 -3.09 1.11 4.80
CA ALA A 63 -2.28 -0.10 4.78
C ALA A 63 -2.39 -0.87 6.11
N GLY A 64 -2.26 -0.18 7.24
CA GLY A 64 -2.29 -0.80 8.57
C GLY A 64 -1.15 -1.79 8.78
N GLU A 65 -1.25 -2.59 9.85
CA GLU A 65 -0.26 -3.61 10.19
C GLU A 65 -0.53 -4.90 9.40
N PRO A 66 0.50 -5.73 9.13
CA PRO A 66 0.33 -7.02 8.46
C PRO A 66 -0.49 -8.05 9.28
N GLU A 67 -0.78 -7.73 10.55
CA GLU A 67 -1.49 -8.58 11.51
C GLU A 67 -2.92 -8.17 11.80
N ASP A 68 -3.45 -7.11 11.17
CA ASP A 68 -4.81 -6.66 11.42
C ASP A 68 -5.81 -7.80 11.11
N ARG A 69 -6.47 -8.22 12.20
CA ARG A 69 -7.08 -9.53 12.44
C ARG A 69 -8.56 -9.56 12.06
#